data_AF-A0A371LBV3-F1
#
_entry.id   AF-A0A371LBV3-F1
#
_cell.length_a   1.000
_cell.length_b   1.000
_cell.length_c   1.000
_cell.angle_alpha   90.00
_cell.angle_beta   90.00
_cell.angle_gamma   90.00
#
_symmetry.space_group_name_H-M   'P 1'
#
loop_
_entity.id
_entity.type
_entity.pdbx_description
1 polymer ?
#
loop_
_entity_poly.entity_id
_entity_poly.type
_entity_poly.pdbx_seq_one_letter_code
_entity_poly.pdbx_strand_id
1 'polypeptide(L)'
;MTAANDRLRQSITPGDETTSLGPSSAPVGSDGRLQDVRLSFLTVSPSTLVHETATTTRFVRPTGSVVGYVDYRVDTTPVTTGNTTVSWRLRSHRVESVSLATDRGVLGTASRTQKPTFTYQQVPTGRTQFRLTATVTAAFERTVTVTANGTRETTTDRVTANVTVTQTQTVVVTRPTADTAVLAYHDGTRRVILSNLTPWSRYGLAGTSDHAVQNVWQFYTAEEPAWQTLDKATATTTTVVRPTARPLVVHAVPTRSRPEPELPWGPLQIEDRTGAKHARPQFDDSNLTSTPTAYQHVDRLRLRQPAAASVTLHGLVAGPPTTRSLPTTPQRARNATLTLTTASHSLTNATLLVTLTDDATGEPLSTGAAGTNHADGSVVVAGTPVSLNETGQATVVVSEPGVYRAAFRPAAWRPGQPAYVATEATATWHPLTTFHGLTDAFWDLLKLLLAAGTVVYASRQLARLRSPHP
;
A
#
# COMPACT_ATOMS: atom_id res chain seq x y z
N MET A 1 -5.41 24.97 0.83
CA MET A 1 -4.97 24.70 -0.55
C MET A 1 -5.92 25.32 -1.58
N THR A 2 -7.18 24.87 -1.70
CA THR A 2 -8.13 25.39 -2.70
C THR A 2 -8.20 26.92 -2.74
N ALA A 3 -8.44 27.57 -1.60
CA ALA A 3 -8.47 29.03 -1.50
C ALA A 3 -7.14 29.72 -1.89
N ALA A 4 -5.98 29.10 -1.64
CA ALA A 4 -4.69 29.65 -2.05
C ALA A 4 -4.50 29.55 -3.56
N ASN A 5 -4.89 28.42 -4.16
CA ASN A 5 -4.84 28.21 -5.60
C ASN A 5 -5.84 29.09 -6.36
N ASP A 6 -7.01 29.36 -5.76
CA ASP A 6 -7.98 30.30 -6.33
C ASP A 6 -7.46 31.74 -6.30
N ARG A 7 -6.81 32.16 -5.20
CA ARG A 7 -6.14 33.47 -5.12
C ARG A 7 -5.04 33.60 -6.17
N LEU A 8 -4.22 32.56 -6.38
CA LEU A 8 -3.25 32.54 -7.47
C LEU A 8 -3.93 32.70 -8.83
N ARG A 9 -4.97 31.90 -9.08
CA ARG A 9 -5.70 31.97 -10.36
C ARG A 9 -6.20 33.37 -10.64
N GLN A 10 -6.64 34.09 -9.61
CA GLN A 10 -7.07 35.49 -9.71
C GLN A 10 -5.88 36.44 -9.91
N SER A 11 -4.74 36.21 -9.25
CA SER A 11 -3.57 37.09 -9.31
C SER A 11 -2.71 36.93 -10.57
N ILE A 12 -2.72 35.76 -11.22
CA ILE A 12 -1.93 35.54 -12.42
C ILE A 12 -2.62 36.11 -13.65
N THR A 13 -2.25 37.31 -14.09
CA THR A 13 -2.79 37.86 -15.34
C THR A 13 -2.03 37.22 -16.52
N PRO A 14 -2.72 36.69 -17.55
CA PRO A 14 -2.08 36.40 -18.81
C PRO A 14 -1.35 37.63 -19.34
N GLY A 15 -0.36 37.40 -20.18
CA GLY A 15 0.30 38.46 -20.91
C GLY A 15 -0.64 39.18 -21.89
N ASP A 16 -0.03 39.99 -22.73
CA ASP A 16 -0.71 40.79 -23.75
C ASP A 16 -0.11 40.49 -25.13
N GLU A 17 -0.46 41.29 -26.14
CA GLU A 17 0.06 41.13 -27.50
C GLU A 17 1.59 41.12 -27.57
N THR A 18 2.27 41.75 -26.61
CA THR A 18 3.72 41.97 -26.59
C THR A 18 4.48 41.12 -25.57
N THR A 19 3.78 40.53 -24.61
CA THR A 19 4.38 39.78 -23.50
C THR A 19 3.63 38.47 -23.29
N SER A 20 4.34 37.36 -23.11
CA SER A 20 3.76 36.09 -22.63
C SER A 20 4.47 35.66 -21.35
N LEU A 21 3.74 34.96 -20.51
CA LEU A 21 4.18 34.45 -19.23
C LEU A 21 3.81 32.97 -19.12
N GLY A 22 4.66 32.15 -18.52
CA GLY A 22 4.30 30.77 -18.18
C GLY A 22 5.45 29.99 -17.57
N PRO A 23 5.18 28.81 -16.99
CA PRO A 23 6.22 27.91 -16.51
C PRO A 23 7.34 27.70 -17.54
N SER A 24 8.60 27.68 -17.08
CA SER A 24 9.74 27.38 -17.96
C SER A 24 9.71 25.95 -18.51
N SER A 25 8.96 25.06 -17.86
CA SER A 25 8.72 23.68 -18.31
C SER A 25 7.53 23.52 -19.26
N ALA A 26 6.81 24.61 -19.56
CA ALA A 26 5.65 24.56 -20.44
C ALA A 26 6.09 24.28 -21.90
N PRO A 27 5.37 23.43 -22.65
CA PRO A 27 5.53 23.38 -24.10
C PRO A 27 5.22 24.75 -24.71
N VAL A 28 5.99 25.12 -25.74
CA VAL A 28 5.88 26.38 -26.47
C VAL A 28 5.68 26.09 -27.95
N GLY A 29 4.69 26.74 -28.57
CA GLY A 29 4.45 26.70 -30.01
C GLY A 29 4.49 28.09 -30.63
N SER A 30 4.84 28.20 -31.91
CA SER A 30 4.85 29.47 -32.65
C SER A 30 4.69 29.21 -34.15
N ASP A 31 4.11 30.16 -34.88
CA ASP A 31 3.96 30.12 -36.34
C ASP A 31 4.47 31.39 -37.05
N GLY A 32 5.31 32.16 -36.35
CA GLY A 32 5.82 33.45 -36.82
C GLY A 32 4.93 34.63 -36.41
N ARG A 33 3.60 34.47 -36.41
CA ARG A 33 2.64 35.54 -36.06
C ARG A 33 2.03 35.35 -34.68
N LEU A 34 1.72 34.12 -34.32
CA LEU A 34 1.53 33.71 -32.94
C LEU A 34 2.89 33.27 -32.40
N GLN A 35 3.30 33.90 -31.31
CA GLN A 35 4.58 33.65 -30.66
C GLN A 35 4.35 33.18 -29.23
N ASP A 36 5.23 32.34 -28.73
CA ASP A 36 5.22 31.86 -27.34
C ASP A 36 3.86 31.31 -26.89
N VAL A 37 3.17 30.53 -27.72
CA VAL A 37 1.93 29.87 -27.31
C VAL A 37 2.28 28.81 -26.28
N ARG A 38 2.05 29.13 -25.01
CA ARG A 38 2.36 28.30 -23.84
C ARG A 38 1.11 27.64 -23.31
N LEU A 39 1.25 26.39 -22.90
CA LEU A 39 0.19 25.62 -22.25
C LEU A 39 0.69 24.99 -20.96
N SER A 40 -0.07 25.14 -19.89
CA SER A 40 0.31 24.60 -18.58
C SER A 40 -0.88 24.10 -17.78
N PHE A 41 -0.71 22.94 -17.11
CA PHE A 41 -1.54 22.56 -15.97
C PHE A 41 -1.27 23.52 -14.82
N LEU A 42 -2.23 24.37 -14.47
CA LEU A 42 -2.14 25.25 -13.30
C LEU A 42 -2.40 24.47 -12.02
N THR A 43 -3.47 23.67 -11.99
CA THR A 43 -3.78 22.77 -10.88
C THR A 43 -4.46 21.50 -11.37
N VAL A 44 -4.22 20.40 -10.65
CA VAL A 44 -4.99 19.16 -10.73
C VAL A 44 -5.43 18.82 -9.32
N SER A 45 -6.74 18.81 -9.06
CA SER A 45 -7.28 18.76 -7.70
C SER A 45 -8.46 17.79 -7.57
N PRO A 46 -8.60 17.06 -6.43
CA PRO A 46 -7.57 16.88 -5.42
C PRO A 46 -6.43 16.01 -5.97
N SER A 47 -5.19 16.33 -5.61
CA SER A 47 -4.03 15.51 -5.93
C SER A 47 -3.01 15.47 -4.80
N THR A 48 -2.22 14.40 -4.78
CA THR A 48 -1.11 14.20 -3.85
C THR A 48 0.11 13.73 -4.62
N LEU A 49 1.25 14.40 -4.43
CA LEU A 49 2.56 13.96 -4.91
C LEU A 49 3.17 13.02 -3.86
N VAL A 50 3.17 11.72 -4.15
CA VAL A 50 3.66 10.69 -3.24
C VAL A 50 5.09 10.35 -3.60
N HIS A 51 5.97 10.45 -2.62
CA HIS A 51 7.39 10.12 -2.73
C HIS A 51 7.61 8.69 -2.23
N GLU A 52 7.50 7.71 -3.12
CA GLU A 52 7.60 6.28 -2.75
C GLU A 52 9.01 5.71 -2.96
N THR A 53 9.70 6.18 -3.98
CA THR A 53 11.03 5.70 -4.36
C THR A 53 11.88 6.89 -4.80
N ALA A 54 12.88 6.69 -5.67
CA ALA A 54 13.60 7.80 -6.32
C ALA A 54 12.68 8.68 -7.21
N THR A 55 11.45 8.23 -7.51
CA THR A 55 10.50 8.98 -8.32
C THR A 55 9.26 9.39 -7.52
N THR A 56 8.82 10.63 -7.70
CA THR A 56 7.55 11.15 -7.20
C THR A 56 6.41 10.81 -8.15
N THR A 57 5.31 10.27 -7.63
CA THR A 57 4.10 9.94 -8.41
C THR A 57 2.94 10.86 -8.03
N ARG A 58 2.23 11.41 -9.01
CA ARG A 58 1.00 12.18 -8.76
C ARG A 58 -0.20 11.27 -8.69
N PHE A 59 -0.82 11.18 -7.53
CA PHE A 59 -2.10 10.52 -7.33
C PHE A 59 -3.25 11.51 -7.44
N VAL A 60 -4.34 11.09 -8.08
CA VAL A 60 -5.57 11.86 -8.22
C VAL A 60 -6.78 10.98 -7.89
N ARG A 61 -7.93 11.59 -7.61
CA ARG A 61 -9.19 10.84 -7.47
C ARG A 61 -9.81 10.51 -8.83
N PRO A 62 -10.76 9.55 -8.91
CA PRO A 62 -11.59 9.32 -10.10
C PRO A 62 -12.45 10.52 -10.51
N THR A 63 -12.70 11.43 -9.57
CA THR A 63 -13.50 12.64 -9.74
C THR A 63 -12.73 13.82 -9.17
N GLY A 64 -12.65 14.91 -9.93
CA GLY A 64 -11.90 16.10 -9.55
C GLY A 64 -12.00 17.20 -10.61
N SER A 65 -11.07 18.14 -10.55
CA SER A 65 -10.95 19.24 -11.50
C SER A 65 -9.52 19.49 -11.94
N VAL A 66 -9.39 20.05 -13.14
CA VAL A 66 -8.14 20.53 -13.72
C VAL A 66 -8.33 21.98 -14.14
N VAL A 67 -7.38 22.83 -13.78
CA VAL A 67 -7.30 24.20 -14.29
C VAL A 67 -6.12 24.28 -15.23
N GLY A 68 -6.38 24.69 -16.47
CA GLY A 68 -5.35 24.98 -17.46
C GLY A 68 -4.98 26.46 -17.45
N TYR A 69 -3.83 26.77 -18.02
CA TYR A 69 -3.36 28.13 -18.29
C TYR A 69 -2.77 28.17 -19.69
N VAL A 70 -3.25 29.11 -20.50
CA VAL A 70 -2.79 29.38 -21.86
C VAL A 70 -2.32 30.82 -21.92
N ASP A 71 -1.14 31.05 -22.46
CA ASP A 71 -0.67 32.40 -22.73
C ASP A 71 0.08 32.47 -24.05
N TYR A 72 0.10 33.63 -24.69
CA TYR A 72 0.70 33.81 -26.02
C TYR A 72 0.88 35.29 -26.36
N ARG A 73 1.75 35.56 -27.34
CA ARG A 73 1.96 36.88 -27.94
C ARG A 73 1.52 36.90 -29.40
N VAL A 74 1.30 38.10 -29.90
CA VAL A 74 0.90 38.35 -31.29
C VAL A 74 1.92 39.29 -31.94
N ASP A 75 2.65 38.81 -32.92
CA ASP A 75 3.64 39.60 -33.63
C ASP A 75 3.04 40.37 -34.82
N THR A 76 2.93 41.68 -34.66
CA THR A 76 2.48 42.61 -35.70
C THR A 76 3.63 43.39 -36.34
N THR A 77 4.88 43.04 -36.03
CA THR A 77 6.06 43.76 -36.52
C THR A 77 6.10 43.74 -38.06
N PRO A 78 6.26 44.90 -38.72
CA PRO A 78 6.39 44.96 -40.15
C PRO A 78 7.75 44.42 -40.59
N VAL A 79 7.77 43.73 -41.73
CA VAL A 79 8.99 43.17 -42.31
C VAL A 79 9.26 43.89 -43.62
N THR A 80 10.46 44.44 -43.78
CA THR A 80 10.89 45.04 -45.05
C THR A 80 12.04 44.24 -45.63
N THR A 81 11.93 43.86 -46.89
CA THR A 81 12.95 43.11 -47.63
C THR A 81 13.07 43.72 -49.02
N GLY A 82 14.23 44.31 -49.32
CA GLY A 82 14.44 45.08 -50.55
C GLY A 82 13.44 46.22 -50.66
N ASN A 83 12.65 46.22 -51.72
CA ASN A 83 11.65 47.25 -52.02
C ASN A 83 10.22 46.90 -51.56
N THR A 84 10.07 45.79 -50.84
CA THR A 84 8.78 45.28 -50.37
C THR A 84 8.68 45.41 -48.86
N THR A 85 7.62 46.06 -48.37
CA THR A 85 7.26 46.14 -46.94
C THR A 85 5.95 45.41 -46.71
N VAL A 86 5.97 44.43 -45.80
CA VAL A 86 4.77 43.72 -45.34
C VAL A 86 4.42 44.21 -43.94
N SER A 87 3.32 44.95 -43.81
CA SER A 87 2.79 45.38 -42.52
C SER A 87 1.56 44.57 -42.12
N TRP A 88 1.32 44.50 -40.82
CA TRP A 88 0.29 43.65 -40.24
C TRP A 88 -0.56 44.46 -39.29
N ARG A 89 -1.87 44.33 -39.42
CA ARG A 89 -2.83 44.89 -38.49
C ARG A 89 -3.61 43.76 -37.86
N LEU A 90 -3.46 43.58 -36.55
CA LEU A 90 -4.24 42.61 -35.80
C LEU A 90 -5.73 42.97 -35.86
N ARG A 91 -6.57 42.00 -36.21
CA ARG A 91 -8.03 42.15 -36.24
C ARG A 91 -8.70 41.44 -35.09
N SER A 92 -8.23 40.26 -34.74
CA SER A 92 -8.69 39.51 -33.57
C SER A 92 -7.68 38.45 -33.17
N HIS A 93 -7.65 38.07 -31.91
CA HIS A 93 -6.95 36.90 -31.43
C HIS A 93 -7.76 36.26 -30.30
N ARG A 94 -7.68 34.93 -30.17
CA ARG A 94 -8.35 34.21 -29.09
C ARG A 94 -7.79 32.81 -28.92
N VAL A 95 -7.99 32.29 -27.71
CA VAL A 95 -7.96 30.84 -27.49
C VAL A 95 -9.23 30.25 -28.13
N GLU A 96 -9.05 29.56 -29.25
CA GLU A 96 -10.15 28.96 -30.00
C GLU A 96 -10.75 27.79 -29.24
N SER A 97 -9.89 26.89 -28.78
CA SER A 97 -10.30 25.74 -27.97
C SER A 97 -9.21 25.30 -27.01
N VAL A 98 -9.62 24.74 -25.88
CA VAL A 98 -8.77 23.96 -24.97
C VAL A 98 -9.53 22.71 -24.60
N SER A 99 -8.92 21.53 -24.76
CA SER A 99 -9.51 20.25 -24.39
C SER A 99 -8.65 19.56 -23.34
N LEU A 100 -9.30 18.99 -22.33
CA LEU A 100 -8.71 18.00 -21.43
C LEU A 100 -9.14 16.61 -21.88
N ALA A 101 -8.20 15.70 -22.03
CA ALA A 101 -8.46 14.31 -22.42
C ALA A 101 -7.63 13.32 -21.60
N THR A 102 -8.07 12.07 -21.62
CA THR A 102 -7.28 10.89 -21.26
C THR A 102 -7.09 10.01 -22.48
N ASP A 103 -6.37 8.90 -22.34
CA ASP A 103 -6.26 7.90 -23.39
C ASP A 103 -7.60 7.22 -23.73
N ARG A 104 -8.63 7.40 -22.89
CA ARG A 104 -9.99 6.92 -23.13
C ARG A 104 -10.93 7.94 -23.78
N GLY A 105 -10.45 9.16 -24.03
CA GLY A 105 -11.22 10.20 -24.70
C GLY A 105 -11.22 11.55 -23.98
N VAL A 106 -11.96 12.50 -24.56
CA VAL A 106 -12.07 13.88 -24.10
C VAL A 106 -12.94 13.95 -22.85
N LEU A 107 -12.40 14.55 -21.79
CA LEU A 107 -13.10 14.79 -20.52
C LEU A 107 -13.87 16.11 -20.53
N GLY A 108 -13.41 17.10 -21.31
CA GLY A 108 -14.10 18.36 -21.46
C GLY A 108 -13.38 19.32 -22.40
N THR A 109 -14.11 20.33 -22.87
CA THR A 109 -13.63 21.38 -23.76
C THR A 109 -14.04 22.76 -23.24
N ALA A 110 -13.20 23.75 -23.45
CA ALA A 110 -13.44 25.15 -23.16
C ALA A 110 -12.98 26.00 -24.35
N SER A 111 -13.53 27.20 -24.49
CA SER A 111 -13.15 28.14 -25.55
C SER A 111 -13.18 29.56 -25.00
N ARG A 112 -12.53 30.49 -25.71
CA ARG A 112 -12.52 31.93 -25.38
C ARG A 112 -12.04 32.24 -23.95
N THR A 113 -11.14 31.42 -23.42
CA THR A 113 -10.54 31.63 -22.09
C THR A 113 -9.10 31.16 -22.07
N GLN A 114 -8.24 31.95 -21.42
CA GLN A 114 -6.85 31.58 -21.12
C GLN A 114 -6.71 30.78 -19.82
N LYS A 115 -7.79 30.63 -19.04
CA LYS A 115 -7.79 29.91 -17.76
C LYS A 115 -8.96 28.91 -17.68
N PRO A 116 -9.01 27.91 -18.57
CA PRO A 116 -10.09 26.94 -18.59
C PRO A 116 -10.13 26.10 -17.31
N THR A 117 -11.32 25.67 -16.91
CA THR A 117 -11.53 24.73 -15.81
C THR A 117 -12.35 23.56 -16.30
N PHE A 118 -11.88 22.35 -16.03
CA PHE A 118 -12.52 21.11 -16.39
C PHE A 118 -12.84 20.34 -15.13
N THR A 119 -14.08 19.86 -15.01
CA THR A 119 -14.45 18.87 -14.01
C THR A 119 -14.47 17.51 -14.70
N TYR A 120 -13.85 16.52 -14.09
CA TYR A 120 -13.86 15.14 -14.59
C TYR A 120 -14.48 14.22 -13.54
N GLN A 121 -15.11 13.15 -14.01
CA GLN A 121 -15.79 12.17 -13.16
C GLN A 121 -15.54 10.76 -13.69
N GLN A 122 -15.60 9.79 -12.79
CA GLN A 122 -15.56 8.36 -13.12
C GLN A 122 -14.34 7.93 -13.97
N VAL A 123 -13.22 8.65 -13.87
CA VAL A 123 -11.98 8.22 -14.51
C VAL A 123 -11.55 6.88 -13.88
N PRO A 124 -11.29 5.82 -14.66
CA PRO A 124 -10.95 4.52 -14.09
C PRO A 124 -9.66 4.56 -13.28
N THR A 125 -9.60 3.75 -12.22
CA THR A 125 -8.41 3.63 -11.38
C THR A 125 -7.23 3.03 -12.15
N GLY A 126 -6.02 3.44 -11.78
CA GLY A 126 -4.77 3.01 -12.43
C GLY A 126 -3.99 4.17 -13.03
N ARG A 127 -2.88 3.85 -13.70
CA ARG A 127 -2.06 4.83 -14.43
C ARG A 127 -2.80 5.33 -15.67
N THR A 128 -2.75 6.64 -15.90
CA THR A 128 -3.28 7.31 -17.10
C THR A 128 -2.51 8.60 -17.36
N GLN A 129 -2.67 9.17 -18.55
CA GLN A 129 -2.18 10.52 -18.83
C GLN A 129 -3.35 11.51 -18.93
N PHE A 130 -3.22 12.65 -18.27
CA PHE A 130 -4.03 13.82 -18.55
C PHE A 130 -3.35 14.60 -19.68
N ARG A 131 -4.10 14.89 -20.74
CA ARG A 131 -3.62 15.57 -21.94
C ARG A 131 -4.41 16.86 -22.10
N LEU A 132 -3.72 17.98 -21.96
CA LEU A 132 -4.27 19.30 -22.22
C LEU A 132 -3.82 19.71 -23.61
N THR A 133 -4.75 20.11 -24.48
CA THR A 133 -4.44 20.60 -25.83
C THR A 133 -5.14 21.94 -26.01
N ALA A 134 -4.40 22.96 -26.43
CA ALA A 134 -4.93 24.29 -26.71
C ALA A 134 -4.64 24.68 -28.16
N THR A 135 -5.62 25.33 -28.78
CA THR A 135 -5.52 25.92 -30.11
C THR A 135 -5.76 27.41 -30.00
N VAL A 136 -4.81 28.21 -30.44
CA VAL A 136 -4.86 29.68 -30.45
C VAL A 136 -4.91 30.15 -31.89
N THR A 137 -5.80 31.10 -32.17
CA THR A 137 -5.95 31.70 -33.49
C THR A 137 -5.80 33.20 -33.43
N ALA A 138 -5.19 33.79 -34.44
CA ALA A 138 -5.14 35.23 -34.66
C ALA A 138 -5.41 35.55 -36.13
N ALA A 139 -6.28 36.54 -36.35
CA ALA A 139 -6.62 37.03 -37.68
C ALA A 139 -5.99 38.41 -37.89
N PHE A 140 -5.32 38.55 -39.01
CA PHE A 140 -4.61 39.74 -39.40
C PHE A 140 -5.12 40.25 -40.74
N GLU A 141 -5.01 41.56 -40.90
CA GLU A 141 -4.98 42.18 -42.21
C GLU A 141 -3.51 42.41 -42.57
N ARG A 142 -3.08 41.76 -43.66
CA ARG A 142 -1.74 41.88 -44.21
C ARG A 142 -1.78 42.93 -45.31
N THR A 143 -0.88 43.90 -45.24
CA THR A 143 -0.70 44.91 -46.28
C THR A 143 0.69 44.81 -46.87
N VAL A 144 0.77 44.46 -48.15
CA VAL A 144 2.03 44.39 -48.90
C VAL A 144 2.16 45.67 -49.70
N THR A 145 3.18 46.46 -49.37
CA THR A 145 3.59 47.65 -50.13
C THR A 145 4.82 47.30 -50.96
N VAL A 146 4.78 47.50 -52.28
CA VAL A 146 5.95 47.42 -53.17
C VAL A 146 6.26 48.82 -53.67
N THR A 147 7.52 49.26 -53.50
CA THR A 147 7.98 50.57 -54.00
C THR A 147 8.95 50.35 -55.15
N ALA A 148 8.52 50.56 -56.39
CA ALA A 148 9.37 50.39 -57.59
C ALA A 148 9.34 51.67 -58.43
N ASN A 149 10.50 52.17 -58.84
CA ASN A 149 10.64 53.36 -59.70
C ASN A 149 9.82 54.57 -59.22
N GLY A 150 9.84 54.84 -57.90
CA GLY A 150 9.09 55.93 -57.29
C GLY A 150 7.57 55.72 -57.18
N THR A 151 7.03 54.60 -57.67
CA THR A 151 5.61 54.24 -57.58
C THR A 151 5.39 53.27 -56.41
N ARG A 152 4.32 53.50 -55.64
CA ARG A 152 3.93 52.67 -54.49
C ARG A 152 2.65 51.89 -54.78
N GLU A 153 2.76 50.59 -54.93
CA GLU A 153 1.61 49.69 -55.07
C GLU A 153 1.31 49.03 -53.72
N THR A 154 0.02 48.93 -53.37
CA THR A 154 -0.42 48.36 -52.09
C THR A 154 -1.51 47.33 -52.31
N THR A 155 -1.30 46.12 -51.78
CA THR A 155 -2.32 45.04 -51.76
C THR A 155 -2.61 44.66 -50.33
N THR A 156 -3.90 44.43 -50.03
CA THR A 156 -4.35 44.07 -48.68
C THR A 156 -5.19 42.80 -48.71
N ASP A 157 -4.89 41.85 -47.83
CA ASP A 157 -5.60 40.59 -47.70
C ASP A 157 -5.73 40.13 -46.24
N ARG A 158 -6.57 39.11 -45.99
CA ARG A 158 -6.77 38.55 -44.65
C ARG A 158 -5.99 37.25 -44.49
N VAL A 159 -5.26 37.15 -43.38
CA VAL A 159 -4.45 35.99 -43.04
C VAL A 159 -4.83 35.51 -41.63
N THR A 160 -4.88 34.19 -41.44
CA THR A 160 -5.12 33.58 -40.14
C THR A 160 -3.92 32.75 -39.71
N ALA A 161 -3.41 33.05 -38.53
CA ALA A 161 -2.42 32.27 -37.80
C ALA A 161 -3.13 31.27 -36.88
N ASN A 162 -2.57 30.06 -36.75
CA ASN A 162 -3.13 29.01 -35.91
C ASN A 162 -2.03 28.14 -35.32
N VAL A 163 -1.97 28.07 -34.00
CA VAL A 163 -0.99 27.27 -33.27
C VAL A 163 -1.72 26.35 -32.30
N THR A 164 -1.39 25.05 -32.39
CA THR A 164 -1.85 24.03 -31.46
C THR A 164 -0.69 23.54 -30.62
N VAL A 165 -0.88 23.52 -29.30
CA VAL A 165 0.10 23.00 -28.34
C VAL A 165 -0.54 21.97 -27.42
N THR A 166 0.23 20.97 -27.03
CA THR A 166 -0.22 19.88 -26.15
C THR A 166 0.74 19.69 -25.00
N GLN A 167 0.20 19.53 -23.80
CA GLN A 167 0.93 19.13 -22.60
C GLN A 167 0.33 17.85 -22.03
N THR A 168 1.19 16.94 -21.57
CA THR A 168 0.77 15.71 -20.90
C THR A 168 1.26 15.67 -19.46
N GLN A 169 0.44 15.15 -18.56
CA GLN A 169 0.79 14.88 -17.18
C GLN A 169 0.39 13.45 -16.80
N THR A 170 1.38 12.63 -16.44
CA THR A 170 1.14 11.27 -15.95
C THR A 170 0.58 11.31 -14.53
N VAL A 171 -0.51 10.58 -14.29
CA VAL A 171 -1.17 10.49 -12.99
C VAL A 171 -1.57 9.05 -12.67
N VAL A 172 -1.72 8.74 -11.38
CA VAL A 172 -2.33 7.50 -10.90
C VAL A 172 -3.68 7.82 -10.27
N VAL A 173 -4.75 7.36 -10.92
CA VAL A 173 -6.11 7.52 -10.39
C VAL A 173 -6.33 6.46 -9.32
N THR A 174 -6.65 6.87 -8.10
CA THR A 174 -6.80 5.95 -6.97
C THR A 174 -8.11 6.18 -6.20
N ARG A 175 -8.71 5.06 -5.78
CA ARG A 175 -9.82 5.02 -4.82
C ARG A 175 -9.44 3.99 -3.75
N PRO A 176 -9.47 4.34 -2.47
CA PRO A 176 -9.10 3.41 -1.41
C PRO A 176 -10.07 2.21 -1.41
N THR A 177 -9.54 1.01 -1.49
CA THR A 177 -10.29 -0.25 -1.44
C THR A 177 -9.44 -1.38 -0.87
N ALA A 178 -10.12 -2.41 -0.41
CA ALA A 178 -9.56 -3.64 0.12
C ALA A 178 -10.57 -4.77 -0.08
N ASP A 179 -10.05 -5.98 -0.22
CA ASP A 179 -10.82 -7.20 0.01
C ASP A 179 -10.82 -7.51 1.50
N THR A 180 -11.95 -8.01 2.01
CA THR A 180 -12.15 -8.27 3.43
C THR A 180 -12.49 -9.73 3.67
N ALA A 181 -11.92 -10.31 4.73
CA ALA A 181 -12.31 -11.62 5.22
C ALA A 181 -12.32 -11.60 6.74
N VAL A 182 -13.24 -12.37 7.35
CA VAL A 182 -13.36 -12.48 8.81
C VAL A 182 -13.36 -13.94 9.24
N LEU A 183 -12.55 -14.24 10.25
CA LEU A 183 -12.54 -15.50 10.98
C LEU A 183 -13.04 -15.26 12.41
N ALA A 184 -14.04 -16.01 12.82
CA ALA A 184 -14.59 -15.98 14.18
C ALA A 184 -14.16 -17.23 14.96
N TYR A 185 -13.69 -17.01 16.18
CA TYR A 185 -13.37 -18.05 17.15
C TYR A 185 -14.53 -18.29 18.12
N HIS A 186 -14.54 -19.46 18.76
CA HIS A 186 -15.58 -19.85 19.72
C HIS A 186 -15.62 -18.97 20.98
N ASP A 187 -14.49 -18.35 21.34
CA ASP A 187 -14.36 -17.39 22.44
C ASP A 187 -14.92 -15.99 22.13
N GLY A 188 -15.47 -15.80 20.92
CA GLY A 188 -15.97 -14.51 20.43
C GLY A 188 -14.91 -13.60 19.81
N THR A 189 -13.62 -13.98 19.85
CA THR A 189 -12.54 -13.26 19.18
C THR A 189 -12.74 -13.31 17.66
N ARG A 190 -12.50 -12.19 16.97
CA ARG A 190 -12.50 -12.13 15.51
C ARG A 190 -11.15 -11.68 14.97
N ARG A 191 -10.75 -12.30 13.86
CA ARG A 191 -9.62 -11.88 13.03
C ARG A 191 -10.15 -11.33 11.72
N VAL A 192 -9.63 -10.18 11.32
CA VAL A 192 -9.95 -9.51 10.07
C VAL A 192 -8.71 -9.50 9.19
N ILE A 193 -8.86 -9.96 7.95
CA ILE A 193 -7.83 -9.80 6.92
C ILE A 193 -8.30 -8.70 5.96
N LEU A 194 -7.44 -7.72 5.75
CA LEU A 194 -7.55 -6.77 4.66
C LEU A 194 -6.48 -7.14 3.63
N SER A 195 -6.87 -7.41 2.39
CA SER A 195 -5.95 -7.78 1.30
C SER A 195 -6.19 -6.95 0.04
N ASN A 196 -5.24 -6.98 -0.89
CA ASN A 196 -5.28 -6.20 -2.13
C ASN A 196 -5.52 -4.71 -1.85
N LEU A 197 -4.84 -4.20 -0.82
CA LEU A 197 -4.96 -2.82 -0.37
C LEU A 197 -4.42 -1.88 -1.45
N THR A 198 -5.28 -1.01 -1.98
CA THR A 198 -4.80 0.14 -2.79
C THR A 198 -4.11 1.18 -1.90
N PRO A 199 -3.29 2.10 -2.45
CA PRO A 199 -2.61 3.12 -1.66
C PRO A 199 -3.55 3.91 -0.73
N TRP A 200 -3.22 3.89 0.57
CA TRP A 200 -4.08 4.31 1.67
C TRP A 200 -3.29 5.07 2.74
N SER A 201 -3.97 5.94 3.49
CA SER A 201 -3.37 6.74 4.57
C SER A 201 -3.76 6.24 5.95
N ARG A 202 -5.02 5.85 6.14
CA ARG A 202 -5.58 5.43 7.43
C ARG A 202 -6.67 4.38 7.25
N TYR A 203 -6.75 3.46 8.20
CA TYR A 203 -7.88 2.54 8.39
C TYR A 203 -8.57 2.77 9.72
N GLY A 204 -9.90 2.74 9.72
CA GLY A 204 -10.70 2.65 10.93
C GLY A 204 -11.66 1.47 10.86
N LEU A 205 -11.95 0.84 11.99
CA LEU A 205 -12.97 -0.20 12.10
C LEU A 205 -14.21 0.39 12.79
N ALA A 206 -15.40 -0.03 12.35
CA ALA A 206 -16.65 0.44 12.93
C ALA A 206 -16.76 0.01 14.40
N GLY A 207 -17.27 0.92 15.24
CA GLY A 207 -17.33 0.73 16.70
C GLY A 207 -16.02 1.04 17.43
N THR A 208 -14.94 1.37 16.70
CA THR A 208 -13.64 1.72 17.27
C THR A 208 -13.06 2.96 16.56
N SER A 209 -13.83 4.05 16.48
CA SER A 209 -13.43 5.30 15.78
C SER A 209 -12.08 5.85 16.26
N ASP A 210 -11.76 5.62 17.53
CA ASP A 210 -10.56 6.14 18.18
C ASP A 210 -9.37 5.20 18.05
N HIS A 211 -9.57 4.01 17.46
CA HIS A 211 -8.55 3.01 17.22
C HIS A 211 -8.42 2.77 15.71
N ALA A 212 -7.58 3.57 15.09
CA ALA A 212 -7.25 3.47 13.68
C ALA A 212 -5.84 2.89 13.48
N VAL A 213 -5.59 2.32 12.31
CA VAL A 213 -4.22 2.06 11.84
C VAL A 213 -3.82 3.21 10.94
N GLN A 214 -2.73 3.89 11.29
CA GLN A 214 -2.13 4.91 10.45
C GLN A 214 -1.04 4.24 9.59
N ASN A 215 -1.04 4.54 8.29
CA ASN A 215 0.03 4.10 7.40
C ASN A 215 1.31 4.92 7.65
N VAL A 216 2.34 4.69 6.84
CA VAL A 216 3.64 5.35 6.95
C VAL A 216 3.64 6.82 6.52
N TRP A 217 2.58 7.29 5.88
CA TRP A 217 2.54 8.58 5.19
C TRP A 217 2.31 9.76 6.13
N GLN A 218 3.20 10.74 6.06
CA GLN A 218 2.99 12.09 6.55
C GLN A 218 2.71 13.03 5.38
N PHE A 219 1.69 13.86 5.53
CA PHE A 219 1.25 14.80 4.51
C PHE A 219 1.73 16.21 4.85
N TYR A 220 2.21 16.93 3.85
CA TYR A 220 2.53 18.36 3.94
C TYR A 220 2.11 19.06 2.64
N THR A 221 2.09 20.38 2.65
CA THR A 221 1.77 21.18 1.46
C THR A 221 3.02 21.94 1.05
N ALA A 222 3.35 21.92 -0.24
CA ALA A 222 4.44 22.69 -0.81
C ALA A 222 4.04 23.26 -2.18
N GLU A 223 4.92 24.08 -2.74
CA GLU A 223 4.72 24.72 -4.03
C GLU A 223 4.78 23.69 -5.18
N GLU A 224 3.90 23.84 -6.16
CA GLU A 224 3.89 23.03 -7.38
C GLU A 224 5.21 23.25 -8.14
N PRO A 225 6.07 22.22 -8.31
CA PRO A 225 7.41 22.39 -8.85
C PRO A 225 7.45 23.07 -10.22
N ALA A 226 6.47 22.79 -11.08
CA ALA A 226 6.38 23.40 -12.41
C ALA A 226 6.19 24.93 -12.37
N TRP A 227 5.65 25.48 -11.28
CA TRP A 227 5.28 26.90 -11.15
C TRP A 227 6.22 27.69 -10.22
N GLN A 228 7.39 27.14 -9.88
CA GLN A 228 8.37 27.85 -9.06
C GLN A 228 8.96 29.08 -9.77
N THR A 229 9.14 28.96 -11.08
CA THR A 229 9.67 30.00 -11.97
C THR A 229 8.81 30.14 -13.22
N LEU A 230 8.75 31.34 -13.76
CA LEU A 230 8.04 31.65 -15.01
C LEU A 230 9.01 32.30 -15.98
N ASP A 231 8.91 31.94 -17.25
CA ASP A 231 9.51 32.70 -18.33
C ASP A 231 8.57 33.84 -18.70
N LYS A 232 9.08 35.06 -18.64
CA LYS A 232 8.46 36.25 -19.22
C LYS A 232 9.16 36.56 -20.54
N ALA A 233 8.49 36.26 -21.65
CA ALA A 233 9.00 36.50 -23.00
C ALA A 233 8.39 37.78 -23.61
N THR A 234 9.23 38.52 -24.33
CA THR A 234 8.89 39.69 -25.15
C THR A 234 9.41 39.47 -26.57
N ALA A 235 9.24 40.45 -27.47
CA ALA A 235 9.74 40.33 -28.85
C ALA A 235 11.25 40.06 -28.96
N THR A 236 12.03 40.50 -27.98
CA THR A 236 13.50 40.46 -28.05
C THR A 236 14.17 39.74 -26.88
N THR A 237 13.45 39.52 -25.77
CA THR A 237 14.06 38.98 -24.55
C THR A 237 13.15 37.98 -23.86
N THR A 238 13.74 36.94 -23.28
CA THR A 238 13.09 36.08 -22.30
C THR A 238 13.81 36.23 -20.97
N THR A 239 13.07 36.54 -19.92
CA THR A 239 13.62 36.67 -18.56
C THR A 239 12.89 35.73 -17.61
N VAL A 240 13.63 35.12 -16.68
CA VAL A 240 13.06 34.25 -15.66
C VAL A 240 12.60 35.11 -14.48
N VAL A 241 11.34 34.99 -14.12
CA VAL A 241 10.72 35.71 -13.00
C VAL A 241 10.13 34.74 -12.00
N ARG A 242 10.01 35.18 -10.74
CA ARG A 242 9.27 34.44 -9.71
C ARG A 242 7.84 34.96 -9.64
N PRO A 243 6.83 34.10 -9.65
CA PRO A 243 5.45 34.55 -9.52
C PRO A 243 5.15 35.05 -8.11
N THR A 244 4.25 36.04 -8.01
CA THR A 244 3.81 36.64 -6.73
C THR A 244 3.08 35.63 -5.83
N ALA A 245 2.41 34.64 -6.43
CA ALA A 245 1.80 33.52 -5.75
C ALA A 245 2.15 32.23 -6.49
N ARG A 246 2.20 31.09 -5.78
CA ARG A 246 2.51 29.77 -6.37
C ARG A 246 1.43 28.76 -6.03
N PRO A 247 1.05 27.87 -6.98
CA PRO A 247 0.06 26.87 -6.70
C PRO A 247 0.64 25.92 -5.66
N LEU A 248 -0.21 25.49 -4.73
CA LEU A 248 0.14 24.55 -3.71
C LEU A 248 -0.40 23.16 -4.07
N VAL A 249 0.39 22.15 -3.74
CA VAL A 249 0.07 20.73 -3.91
C VAL A 249 0.41 19.98 -2.62
N VAL A 250 -0.39 18.96 -2.31
CA VAL A 250 -0.12 18.08 -1.17
C VAL A 250 0.97 17.09 -1.55
N HIS A 251 1.93 16.90 -0.66
CA HIS A 251 2.94 15.86 -0.76
C HIS A 251 2.72 14.81 0.33
N ALA A 252 3.13 13.58 0.05
CA ALA A 252 3.16 12.49 1.02
C ALA A 252 4.55 11.84 1.04
N VAL A 253 5.13 11.73 2.23
CA VAL A 253 6.44 11.10 2.48
C VAL A 253 6.31 10.02 3.55
N PRO A 254 7.07 8.92 3.46
CA PRO A 254 7.08 7.90 4.49
C PRO A 254 7.91 8.37 5.69
N THR A 255 7.30 8.49 6.87
CA THR A 255 7.99 8.87 8.12
C THR A 255 8.01 7.76 9.18
N ARG A 256 7.37 6.63 8.89
CA ARG A 256 7.41 5.42 9.72
C ARG A 256 7.91 4.23 8.92
N SER A 257 8.56 3.27 9.59
CA SER A 257 9.08 2.07 8.93
C SER A 257 7.97 1.08 8.54
N ARG A 258 6.79 1.15 9.17
CA ARG A 258 5.63 0.29 8.91
C ARG A 258 4.34 0.92 9.46
N PRO A 259 3.16 0.46 9.02
CA PRO A 259 1.88 0.87 9.59
C PRO A 259 1.73 0.44 11.06
N GLU A 260 1.13 1.32 11.86
CA GLU A 260 0.97 1.11 13.30
C GLU A 260 -0.42 1.59 13.77
N PRO A 261 -1.00 0.94 14.80
CA PRO A 261 -2.17 1.48 15.47
C PRO A 261 -1.86 2.87 16.02
N GLU A 262 -2.81 3.80 15.94
CA GLU A 262 -2.68 5.12 16.56
C GLU A 262 -2.55 5.03 18.09
N LEU A 263 -3.19 4.01 18.67
CA LEU A 263 -3.11 3.67 20.09
C LEU A 263 -2.58 2.24 20.24
N PRO A 264 -1.29 2.03 20.58
CA PRO A 264 -0.69 0.70 20.68
C PRO A 264 -1.38 -0.23 21.68
N TRP A 265 -1.95 0.33 22.75
CA TRP A 265 -2.62 -0.40 23.83
C TRP A 265 -4.13 -0.56 23.60
N GLY A 266 -4.63 -0.21 22.42
CA GLY A 266 -6.05 -0.31 22.07
C GLY A 266 -6.53 -1.75 21.79
N PRO A 267 -7.85 -1.95 21.65
CA PRO A 267 -8.45 -3.23 21.30
C PRO A 267 -8.10 -3.70 19.87
N LEU A 268 -7.60 -2.81 19.03
CA LEU A 268 -7.13 -3.10 17.69
C LEU A 268 -5.66 -3.48 17.72
N GLN A 269 -5.36 -4.73 17.39
CA GLN A 269 -3.99 -5.26 17.35
C GLN A 269 -3.64 -5.73 15.94
N ILE A 270 -2.44 -5.39 15.46
CA ILE A 270 -1.92 -5.87 14.17
C ILE A 270 -1.13 -7.15 14.41
N GLU A 271 -1.68 -8.28 13.98
CA GLU A 271 -1.01 -9.59 14.11
C GLU A 271 0.07 -9.76 13.04
N ASP A 272 -0.18 -9.29 11.82
CA ASP A 272 0.72 -9.50 10.69
C ASP A 272 0.59 -8.40 9.61
N ARG A 273 1.68 -8.17 8.88
CA ARG A 273 1.82 -7.18 7.81
C ARG A 273 2.59 -7.82 6.66
N THR A 274 1.94 -7.95 5.51
CA THR A 274 2.60 -8.45 4.29
C THR A 274 2.65 -7.36 3.23
N GLY A 275 3.80 -7.26 2.56
CA GLY A 275 4.00 -6.34 1.44
C GLY A 275 5.49 -6.06 1.21
N ALA A 276 5.78 -5.22 0.23
CA ALA A 276 7.14 -4.92 -0.20
C ALA A 276 7.87 -3.97 0.76
N LYS A 277 9.20 -4.13 0.86
CA LYS A 277 10.08 -3.15 1.52
C LYS A 277 10.65 -2.21 0.47
N HIS A 278 10.61 -0.91 0.75
CA HIS A 278 11.18 0.14 -0.07
C HIS A 278 12.28 0.86 0.69
N ALA A 279 13.35 1.22 -0.03
CA ALA A 279 14.36 2.13 0.50
C ALA A 279 13.77 3.53 0.69
N ARG A 280 14.41 4.33 1.54
CA ARG A 280 14.05 5.74 1.72
C ARG A 280 14.04 6.48 0.36
N PRO A 281 12.95 7.21 0.04
CA PRO A 281 12.92 8.12 -1.10
C PRO A 281 13.98 9.21 -0.97
N GLN A 282 14.63 9.57 -2.07
CA GLN A 282 15.50 10.76 -2.11
C GLN A 282 14.61 11.98 -2.36
N PHE A 283 14.63 12.97 -1.47
CA PHE A 283 13.96 14.25 -1.67
C PHE A 283 14.70 15.34 -0.90
N ASP A 284 14.72 16.56 -1.46
CA ASP A 284 15.60 17.66 -1.04
C ASP A 284 15.04 18.51 0.12
N ASP A 285 14.13 17.97 0.93
CA ASP A 285 13.48 18.75 1.99
C ASP A 285 14.18 18.57 3.35
N SER A 286 14.95 19.60 3.71
CA SER A 286 15.65 19.71 4.99
C SER A 286 14.73 19.75 6.21
N ASN A 287 13.41 19.98 6.04
CA ASN A 287 12.46 20.06 7.15
C ASN A 287 11.92 18.69 7.59
N LEU A 288 12.22 17.62 6.87
CA LEU A 288 11.79 16.25 7.19
C LEU A 288 12.91 15.52 7.95
N THR A 289 13.02 15.82 9.24
CA THR A 289 14.10 15.38 10.13
C THR A 289 14.03 13.92 10.59
N SER A 290 12.87 13.26 10.44
CA SER A 290 12.70 11.85 10.82
C SER A 290 12.05 11.04 9.70
N THR A 291 12.89 10.46 8.84
CA THR A 291 12.45 9.45 7.89
C THR A 291 13.24 8.17 8.08
N PRO A 292 12.59 6.99 8.00
CA PRO A 292 13.27 5.73 8.18
C PRO A 292 14.19 5.45 6.99
N THR A 293 15.24 4.66 7.19
CA THR A 293 16.14 4.20 6.11
C THR A 293 15.43 3.29 5.10
N ALA A 294 14.41 2.57 5.54
CA ALA A 294 13.52 1.78 4.72
C ALA A 294 12.12 1.72 5.36
N TYR A 295 11.09 1.54 4.53
CA TYR A 295 9.71 1.39 5.00
C TYR A 295 9.01 0.24 4.28
N GLN A 296 7.97 -0.30 4.92
CA GLN A 296 7.14 -1.37 4.36
C GLN A 296 5.89 -0.78 3.72
N HIS A 297 5.74 -0.97 2.42
CA HIS A 297 4.46 -0.80 1.73
C HIS A 297 3.62 -2.06 2.00
N VAL A 298 2.42 -1.88 2.57
CA VAL A 298 1.61 -3.00 3.07
C VAL A 298 0.40 -3.22 2.19
N ASP A 299 0.37 -4.38 1.54
CA ASP A 299 -0.70 -4.84 0.64
C ASP A 299 -1.72 -5.74 1.36
N ARG A 300 -1.32 -6.28 2.54
CA ARG A 300 -2.18 -7.10 3.39
C ARG A 300 -1.92 -6.85 4.87
N LEU A 301 -3.01 -6.69 5.63
CA LEU A 301 -3.00 -6.59 7.09
C LEU A 301 -3.83 -7.70 7.71
N ARG A 302 -3.31 -8.30 8.78
CA ARG A 302 -4.09 -9.15 9.69
C ARG A 302 -4.29 -8.43 11.00
N LEU A 303 -5.56 -8.27 11.37
CA LEU A 303 -5.99 -7.51 12.53
C LEU A 303 -6.75 -8.44 13.48
N ARG A 304 -6.51 -8.29 14.77
CA ARG A 304 -7.34 -8.87 15.83
C ARG A 304 -8.19 -7.76 16.44
N GLN A 305 -9.50 -7.95 16.47
CA GLN A 305 -10.42 -6.96 17.06
C GLN A 305 -11.77 -7.61 17.46
N PRO A 306 -12.47 -7.08 18.50
CA PRO A 306 -13.88 -7.38 18.71
C PRO A 306 -14.80 -6.84 17.60
N ALA A 307 -15.68 -7.72 17.10
CA ALA A 307 -16.99 -7.50 16.47
C ALA A 307 -17.25 -6.26 15.58
N ALA A 308 -16.28 -5.75 14.82
CA ALA A 308 -16.55 -4.69 13.83
C ALA A 308 -17.50 -5.18 12.71
N ALA A 309 -18.39 -4.30 12.25
CA ALA A 309 -19.31 -4.58 11.14
C ALA A 309 -18.77 -4.09 9.78
N SER A 310 -17.86 -3.12 9.78
CA SER A 310 -17.28 -2.54 8.56
C SER A 310 -15.89 -1.97 8.83
N VAL A 311 -15.14 -1.77 7.74
CA VAL A 311 -13.86 -1.05 7.72
C VAL A 311 -14.00 0.21 6.86
N THR A 312 -13.45 1.32 7.35
CA THR A 312 -13.41 2.62 6.67
C THR A 312 -11.98 2.90 6.23
N LEU A 313 -11.80 3.11 4.93
CA LEU A 313 -10.51 3.31 4.28
C LEU A 313 -10.35 4.76 3.82
N HIS A 314 -9.27 5.41 4.23
CA HIS A 314 -8.85 6.72 3.74
C HIS A 314 -7.71 6.55 2.73
N GLY A 315 -7.84 7.21 1.58
CA GLY A 315 -6.82 7.19 0.52
C GLY A 315 -5.68 8.18 0.77
N LEU A 316 -4.69 8.18 -0.13
CA LEU A 316 -3.62 9.19 -0.14
C LEU A 316 -4.08 10.56 -0.66
N VAL A 317 -5.20 10.60 -1.38
CA VAL A 317 -5.76 11.82 -1.97
C VAL A 317 -7.02 12.21 -1.20
N ALA A 318 -7.05 13.48 -0.75
CA ALA A 318 -8.14 14.04 0.03
C ALA A 318 -9.51 13.83 -0.64
N GLY A 319 -10.52 13.52 0.18
CA GLY A 319 -11.91 13.32 -0.22
C GLY A 319 -12.58 12.23 0.60
N PRO A 320 -13.84 11.85 0.28
CA PRO A 320 -14.60 10.91 1.09
C PRO A 320 -13.90 9.54 1.22
N PRO A 321 -13.93 8.92 2.41
CA PRO A 321 -13.41 7.57 2.60
C PRO A 321 -14.27 6.54 1.87
N THR A 322 -13.76 5.32 1.77
CA THR A 322 -14.53 4.17 1.27
C THR A 322 -14.82 3.22 2.41
N THR A 323 -16.08 2.89 2.63
CA THR A 323 -16.48 1.92 3.65
C THR A 323 -16.74 0.56 3.00
N ARG A 324 -16.18 -0.50 3.58
CA ARG A 324 -16.42 -1.88 3.18
C ARG A 324 -17.06 -2.64 4.34
N SER A 325 -18.22 -3.22 4.09
CA SER A 325 -18.86 -4.12 5.05
C SER A 325 -17.99 -5.36 5.24
N LEU A 326 -17.90 -5.81 6.48
CA LEU A 326 -17.34 -7.12 6.78
C LEU A 326 -18.43 -8.19 6.57
N PRO A 327 -18.08 -9.43 6.19
CA PRO A 327 -19.05 -10.51 6.03
C PRO A 327 -19.91 -10.69 7.29
N THR A 328 -21.23 -10.73 7.12
CA THR A 328 -22.19 -10.94 8.21
C THR A 328 -22.12 -12.37 8.77
N THR A 329 -21.81 -13.33 7.90
CA THR A 329 -21.49 -14.73 8.22
C THR A 329 -19.98 -14.95 8.11
N PRO A 330 -19.21 -14.68 9.19
CA PRO A 330 -17.79 -14.93 9.18
C PRO A 330 -17.50 -16.43 9.04
N GLN A 331 -16.35 -16.76 8.46
CA GLN A 331 -15.83 -18.12 8.55
C GLN A 331 -15.62 -18.44 10.04
N ARG A 332 -16.00 -19.64 10.48
CA ARG A 332 -15.74 -20.08 11.85
C ARG A 332 -14.48 -20.93 11.91
N ALA A 333 -13.65 -20.67 12.91
CA ALA A 333 -12.59 -21.59 13.27
C ALA A 333 -13.22 -22.91 13.73
N ARG A 334 -12.63 -24.02 13.31
CA ARG A 334 -13.02 -25.37 13.69
C ARG A 334 -12.16 -25.83 14.85
N ASN A 335 -12.75 -26.63 15.73
CA ASN A 335 -11.98 -27.35 16.72
C ASN A 335 -11.35 -28.59 16.08
N ALA A 336 -10.19 -28.97 16.60
CA ALA A 336 -9.54 -30.22 16.29
C ALA A 336 -9.24 -30.93 17.60
N THR A 337 -9.43 -32.24 17.62
CA THR A 337 -9.06 -33.09 18.74
C THR A 337 -7.70 -33.71 18.45
N LEU A 338 -6.73 -33.41 19.30
CA LEU A 338 -5.44 -34.08 19.34
C LEU A 338 -5.50 -35.11 20.46
N THR A 339 -5.15 -36.36 20.18
CA THR A 339 -4.96 -37.36 21.22
C THR A 339 -3.54 -37.91 21.17
N LEU A 340 -3.02 -38.22 22.36
CA LEU A 340 -1.73 -38.84 22.55
C LEU A 340 -1.95 -40.06 23.44
N THR A 341 -1.63 -41.25 22.94
CA THR A 341 -1.83 -42.50 23.69
C THR A 341 -0.58 -43.36 23.62
N THR A 342 -0.33 -44.15 24.65
CA THR A 342 0.77 -45.11 24.66
C THR A 342 0.32 -46.38 23.94
N ALA A 343 0.74 -46.57 22.69
CA ALA A 343 0.31 -47.70 21.86
C ALA A 343 1.03 -49.00 22.23
N SER A 344 2.33 -48.91 22.53
CA SER A 344 3.12 -50.04 23.01
C SER A 344 4.26 -49.53 23.88
N HIS A 345 4.81 -50.38 24.75
CA HIS A 345 5.96 -50.02 25.56
C HIS A 345 6.74 -51.26 26.00
N SER A 346 7.96 -51.01 26.47
CA SER A 346 8.93 -51.96 27.01
C SER A 346 9.54 -51.36 28.28
N LEU A 347 10.52 -52.03 28.88
CA LEU A 347 11.25 -51.50 30.04
C LEU A 347 12.03 -50.22 29.72
N THR A 348 12.46 -50.04 28.47
CA THR A 348 13.35 -48.94 28.07
C THR A 348 12.69 -47.92 27.16
N ASN A 349 11.65 -48.29 26.40
CA ASN A 349 11.03 -47.42 25.41
C ASN A 349 9.50 -47.55 25.41
N ALA A 350 8.81 -46.45 25.09
CA ALA A 350 7.40 -46.42 24.73
C ALA A 350 7.19 -45.88 23.32
N THR A 351 6.22 -46.43 22.62
CA THR A 351 5.70 -45.91 21.36
C THR A 351 4.42 -45.15 21.64
N LEU A 352 4.45 -43.85 21.44
CA LEU A 352 3.31 -42.96 21.55
C LEU A 352 2.62 -42.86 20.18
N LEU A 353 1.31 -43.06 20.13
CA LEU A 353 0.46 -42.80 18.98
C LEU A 353 -0.16 -41.41 19.14
N VAL A 354 0.06 -40.59 18.13
CA VAL A 354 -0.51 -39.24 18.00
C VAL A 354 -1.62 -39.33 16.96
N THR A 355 -2.81 -38.81 17.26
CA THR A 355 -3.88 -38.70 16.26
C THR A 355 -4.51 -37.31 16.28
N LEU A 356 -4.85 -36.77 15.12
CA LEU A 356 -5.50 -35.47 14.95
C LEU A 356 -6.75 -35.62 14.08
N THR A 357 -7.89 -35.12 14.55
CA THR A 357 -9.18 -35.20 13.85
C THR A 357 -9.94 -33.88 13.87
N ASP A 358 -10.69 -33.59 12.80
CA ASP A 358 -11.60 -32.43 12.73
C ASP A 358 -12.91 -32.76 13.46
N ASP A 359 -13.26 -31.98 14.49
CA ASP A 359 -14.42 -32.27 15.34
C ASP A 359 -15.76 -32.10 14.64
N ALA A 360 -15.82 -31.31 13.56
CA ALA A 360 -17.05 -31.04 12.84
C ALA A 360 -17.38 -32.13 11.83
N THR A 361 -16.37 -32.81 11.29
CA THR A 361 -16.53 -33.83 10.23
C THR A 361 -16.17 -35.24 10.69
N GLY A 362 -15.36 -35.38 11.74
CA GLY A 362 -14.76 -36.65 12.17
C GLY A 362 -13.59 -37.12 11.32
N GLU A 363 -13.24 -36.39 10.26
CA GLU A 363 -12.18 -36.77 9.33
C GLU A 363 -10.78 -36.60 9.95
N PRO A 364 -9.83 -37.50 9.65
CA PRO A 364 -8.46 -37.39 10.12
C PRO A 364 -7.73 -36.22 9.44
N LEU A 365 -6.89 -35.51 10.19
CA LEU A 365 -6.16 -34.34 9.71
C LEU A 365 -4.67 -34.65 9.52
N SER A 366 -4.18 -34.50 8.29
CA SER A 366 -2.77 -34.68 7.95
C SER A 366 -1.97 -33.38 8.08
N THR A 367 -0.71 -33.45 8.51
CA THR A 367 0.24 -32.31 8.44
C THR A 367 1.44 -32.58 7.52
N GLY A 368 1.62 -33.83 7.06
CA GLY A 368 2.71 -34.23 6.18
C GLY A 368 2.30 -34.49 4.74
N ALA A 369 1.07 -34.94 4.50
CA ALA A 369 0.58 -35.27 3.17
C ALA A 369 -0.31 -34.16 2.63
N ALA A 370 -0.07 -33.73 1.39
CA ALA A 370 -0.94 -32.80 0.69
C ALA A 370 -2.23 -33.53 0.27
N GLY A 371 -3.39 -32.92 0.52
CA GLY A 371 -4.68 -33.55 0.24
C GLY A 371 -5.86 -32.74 0.76
N THR A 372 -7.07 -33.27 0.61
CA THR A 372 -8.33 -32.64 1.06
C THR A 372 -8.41 -32.52 2.58
N ASN A 373 -7.67 -33.34 3.31
CA ASN A 373 -7.60 -33.38 4.77
C ASN A 373 -6.32 -32.78 5.34
N HIS A 374 -5.55 -32.05 4.52
CA HIS A 374 -4.35 -31.37 4.98
C HIS A 374 -4.73 -30.21 5.91
N ALA A 375 -4.35 -30.34 7.18
CA ALA A 375 -4.38 -29.25 8.14
C ALA A 375 -3.06 -28.50 8.06
N ASP A 376 -3.05 -27.38 7.34
CA ASP A 376 -1.91 -26.46 7.32
C ASP A 376 -1.49 -26.15 8.77
N GLY A 377 -0.26 -26.53 9.16
CA GLY A 377 0.21 -26.39 10.55
C GLY A 377 1.33 -27.35 10.91
N SER A 378 1.65 -27.42 12.20
CA SER A 378 2.68 -28.31 12.74
C SER A 378 2.22 -28.98 14.02
N VAL A 379 2.50 -30.28 14.16
CA VAL A 379 2.37 -31.00 15.43
C VAL A 379 3.76 -31.15 16.03
N VAL A 380 3.87 -30.89 17.34
CA VAL A 380 5.11 -31.06 18.10
C VAL A 380 4.83 -32.02 19.24
N VAL A 381 5.65 -33.05 19.39
CA VAL A 381 5.56 -34.05 20.47
C VAL A 381 6.89 -34.07 21.19
N ALA A 382 6.88 -33.90 22.51
CA ALA A 382 8.11 -33.88 23.32
C ALA A 382 9.16 -32.87 22.81
N GLY A 383 8.71 -31.73 22.25
CA GLY A 383 9.60 -30.72 21.67
C GLY A 383 10.07 -30.99 20.24
N THR A 384 9.74 -32.16 19.66
CA THR A 384 10.15 -32.54 18.30
C THR A 384 8.98 -32.40 17.32
N PRO A 385 9.16 -31.74 16.16
CA PRO A 385 8.13 -31.70 15.10
C PRO A 385 7.83 -33.09 14.55
N VAL A 386 6.54 -33.39 14.37
CA VAL A 386 6.06 -34.67 13.84
C VAL A 386 5.08 -34.42 12.70
N SER A 387 5.29 -35.09 11.57
CA SER A 387 4.39 -35.07 10.43
C SER A 387 3.37 -36.19 10.54
N LEU A 388 2.09 -35.85 10.55
CA LEU A 388 0.99 -36.82 10.50
C LEU A 388 0.76 -37.26 9.06
N ASN A 389 0.54 -38.55 8.85
CA ASN A 389 0.23 -39.14 7.56
C ASN A 389 -1.21 -38.79 7.09
N GLU A 390 -1.66 -39.36 5.97
CA GLU A 390 -3.01 -39.14 5.42
C GLU A 390 -4.14 -39.63 6.35
N THR A 391 -3.86 -40.57 7.27
CA THR A 391 -4.82 -41.02 8.28
C THR A 391 -4.77 -40.18 9.56
N GLY A 392 -4.03 -39.07 9.55
CA GLY A 392 -3.92 -38.14 10.67
C GLY A 392 -3.16 -38.72 11.86
N GLN A 393 -2.29 -39.70 11.63
CA GLN A 393 -1.54 -40.42 12.66
C GLN A 393 -0.03 -40.29 12.51
N ALA A 394 0.67 -40.37 13.64
CA ALA A 394 2.10 -40.62 13.69
C ALA A 394 2.49 -41.37 14.96
N THR A 395 3.57 -42.15 14.88
CA THR A 395 4.15 -42.84 16.03
C THR A 395 5.48 -42.22 16.41
N VAL A 396 5.67 -41.96 17.71
CA VAL A 396 6.90 -41.39 18.27
C VAL A 396 7.43 -42.35 19.32
N VAL A 397 8.71 -42.72 19.21
CA VAL A 397 9.37 -43.56 20.21
C VAL A 397 10.06 -42.67 21.23
N VAL A 398 9.84 -42.95 22.51
CA VAL A 398 10.41 -42.21 23.64
C VAL A 398 11.08 -43.18 24.61
N SER A 399 12.20 -42.77 25.20
CA SER A 399 13.06 -43.64 26.04
C SER A 399 13.03 -43.31 27.53
N GLU A 400 12.48 -42.16 27.93
CA GLU A 400 12.49 -41.72 29.33
C GLU A 400 11.09 -41.82 29.98
N PRO A 401 10.94 -42.46 31.14
CA PRO A 401 9.66 -42.45 31.85
C PRO A 401 9.23 -41.02 32.18
N GLY A 402 7.97 -40.66 31.92
CA GLY A 402 7.51 -39.30 32.19
C GLY A 402 6.16 -38.93 31.58
N VAL A 403 5.87 -37.62 31.64
CA VAL A 403 4.70 -36.99 31.03
C VAL A 403 5.11 -36.37 29.70
N TYR A 404 4.50 -36.84 28.62
CA TYR A 404 4.71 -36.36 27.28
C TYR A 404 3.57 -35.45 26.86
N ARG A 405 3.93 -34.37 26.17
CA ARG A 405 2.98 -33.38 25.66
C ARG A 405 3.06 -33.33 24.14
N ALA A 406 1.91 -33.40 23.50
CA ALA A 406 1.73 -33.09 22.09
C ALA A 406 0.98 -31.77 21.96
N ALA A 407 1.39 -30.94 21.00
CA ALA A 407 0.74 -29.67 20.70
C ALA A 407 0.57 -29.51 19.19
N PHE A 408 -0.66 -29.27 18.76
CA PHE A 408 -0.97 -28.88 17.40
C PHE A 408 -1.03 -27.35 17.31
N ARG A 409 -0.18 -26.79 16.44
CA ARG A 409 -0.18 -25.37 16.11
C ARG A 409 -0.66 -25.19 14.67
N PRO A 410 -1.87 -24.66 14.45
CA PRO A 410 -2.37 -24.41 13.11
C PRO A 410 -1.58 -23.29 12.44
N ALA A 411 -1.49 -23.34 11.11
CA ALA A 411 -0.91 -22.26 10.34
C ALA A 411 -1.78 -20.99 10.39
N ALA A 412 -1.20 -19.87 9.93
CA ALA A 412 -1.94 -18.63 9.80
C ALA A 412 -3.07 -18.79 8.77
N TRP A 413 -4.30 -18.54 9.22
CA TRP A 413 -5.51 -18.66 8.40
C TRP A 413 -5.42 -17.89 7.07
N ARG A 414 -5.97 -18.51 6.03
CA ARG A 414 -6.16 -17.96 4.69
C ARG A 414 -7.64 -18.05 4.30
N PRO A 415 -8.24 -16.98 3.75
CA PRO A 415 -9.62 -17.02 3.28
C PRO A 415 -9.84 -18.16 2.29
N GLY A 416 -10.93 -18.91 2.44
CA GLY A 416 -11.30 -20.02 1.55
C GLY A 416 -10.74 -21.39 1.97
N GLN A 417 -9.85 -21.47 2.96
CA GLN A 417 -9.41 -22.73 3.56
C GLN A 417 -9.95 -22.88 4.98
N PRO A 418 -10.20 -24.12 5.47
CA PRO A 418 -10.51 -24.36 6.88
C PRO A 418 -9.47 -23.72 7.81
N ALA A 419 -9.93 -23.22 8.95
CA ALA A 419 -9.07 -22.66 9.98
C ALA A 419 -9.29 -23.44 11.27
N TYR A 420 -8.22 -23.75 11.99
CA TYR A 420 -8.30 -24.56 13.20
C TYR A 420 -7.87 -23.77 14.43
N VAL A 421 -8.34 -24.20 15.59
CA VAL A 421 -7.87 -23.76 16.90
C VAL A 421 -6.69 -24.66 17.34
N ALA A 422 -5.71 -24.07 18.01
CA ALA A 422 -4.61 -24.84 18.60
C ALA A 422 -5.15 -25.78 19.68
N THR A 423 -4.59 -26.98 19.78
CA THR A 423 -5.00 -27.99 20.76
C THR A 423 -3.79 -28.76 21.26
N GLU A 424 -3.92 -29.38 22.43
CA GLU A 424 -2.83 -30.05 23.12
C GLU A 424 -3.34 -31.32 23.79
N ALA A 425 -2.45 -32.30 23.91
CA ALA A 425 -2.72 -33.58 24.56
C ALA A 425 -1.53 -34.00 25.42
N THR A 426 -1.81 -34.75 26.47
CA THR A 426 -0.77 -35.34 27.32
C THR A 426 -0.95 -36.84 27.41
N ALA A 427 0.17 -37.55 27.48
CA ALA A 427 0.22 -38.97 27.77
C ALA A 427 1.27 -39.20 28.84
N THR A 428 1.02 -40.16 29.72
CA THR A 428 1.98 -40.59 30.71
C THR A 428 2.47 -41.99 30.36
N TRP A 429 3.77 -42.20 30.51
CA TRP A 429 4.36 -43.53 30.44
C TRP A 429 5.33 -43.71 31.59
N HIS A 430 5.18 -44.83 32.29
CA HIS A 430 6.15 -45.26 33.28
C HIS A 430 6.30 -46.79 33.21
N PRO A 431 7.50 -47.36 33.43
CA PRO A 431 7.68 -48.81 33.47
C PRO A 431 6.76 -49.47 34.51
N LEU A 432 6.62 -48.82 35.68
CA LEU A 432 5.82 -49.31 36.81
C LEU A 432 4.28 -49.17 36.64
N THR A 433 3.77 -48.54 35.59
CA THR A 433 2.31 -48.53 35.34
C THR A 433 1.81 -49.86 34.77
N THR A 434 2.64 -50.90 34.76
CA THR A 434 2.29 -52.24 34.25
C THR A 434 2.62 -53.36 35.22
N PHE A 435 1.91 -54.48 35.07
CA PHE A 435 2.08 -55.68 35.89
C PHE A 435 3.52 -56.23 35.81
N HIS A 436 4.14 -56.22 34.63
CA HIS A 436 5.53 -56.65 34.48
C HIS A 436 6.55 -55.70 35.13
N GLY A 437 6.34 -54.38 35.00
CA GLY A 437 7.18 -53.41 35.71
C GLY A 437 7.05 -53.52 37.24
N LEU A 438 5.86 -53.85 37.74
CA LEU A 438 5.65 -54.16 39.15
C LEU A 438 6.36 -55.46 39.57
N THR A 439 6.33 -56.51 38.74
CA THR A 439 7.02 -57.77 39.06
C THR A 439 8.55 -57.62 39.02
N ASP A 440 9.10 -56.86 38.07
CA ASP A 440 10.55 -56.65 37.99
C ASP A 440 11.03 -55.76 39.13
N ALA A 441 10.30 -54.69 39.46
CA ALA A 441 10.57 -53.88 40.64
C ALA A 441 10.49 -54.70 41.94
N PHE A 442 9.52 -55.61 42.02
CA PHE A 442 9.43 -56.55 43.15
C PHE A 442 10.66 -57.46 43.23
N TRP A 443 11.11 -58.04 42.11
CA TRP A 443 12.29 -58.91 42.10
C TRP A 443 13.59 -58.16 42.40
N ASP A 444 13.75 -56.94 41.91
CA ASP A 444 14.92 -56.12 42.22
C ASP A 444 14.92 -55.63 43.67
N LEU A 445 13.76 -55.27 44.23
CA LEU A 445 13.59 -55.01 45.65
C LEU A 445 13.95 -56.25 46.48
N LEU A 446 13.50 -57.44 46.05
CA LEU A 446 13.81 -58.70 46.74
C LEU A 446 15.31 -59.00 46.74
N LYS A 447 16.01 -58.79 45.61
CA LYS A 447 17.47 -58.93 45.52
C LYS A 447 18.18 -57.96 46.47
N LEU A 448 17.73 -56.71 46.53
CA LEU A 448 18.26 -55.69 47.44
C LEU A 448 18.06 -56.06 48.91
N LEU A 449 16.88 -56.58 49.26
CA LEU A 449 16.58 -57.06 50.60
C LEU A 449 17.41 -58.30 50.97
N LEU A 450 17.65 -59.21 50.01
CA LEU A 450 18.57 -60.34 50.16
C LEU A 450 20.02 -59.89 50.37
N ALA A 451 20.49 -58.90 49.60
CA ALA A 451 21.82 -58.32 49.76
C ALA A 451 21.97 -57.61 51.12
N ALA A 452 20.98 -56.81 51.52
CA ALA A 452 20.96 -56.18 52.84
C ALA A 452 20.92 -57.23 53.96
N GLY A 453 20.09 -58.27 53.81
CA GLY A 453 19.98 -59.38 54.74
C GLY A 453 21.29 -60.16 54.90
N THR A 454 22.02 -60.40 53.80
CA THR A 454 23.34 -61.06 53.85
C THR A 454 24.39 -60.19 54.53
N VAL A 455 24.39 -58.87 54.32
CA VAL A 455 25.27 -57.94 55.05
C VAL A 455 24.94 -57.91 56.55
N VAL A 456 23.65 -57.90 56.92
CA VAL A 456 23.20 -57.98 58.32
C VAL A 456 23.56 -59.33 58.95
N TYR A 457 23.43 -60.42 58.20
CA TYR A 457 23.83 -61.75 58.66
C TYR A 457 25.34 -61.86 58.86
N ALA A 458 26.14 -61.41 57.90
CA ALA A 458 27.60 -61.42 57.99
C ALA A 458 28.10 -60.55 59.14
N SER A 459 27.53 -59.35 59.34
CA SER A 459 27.85 -58.49 60.49
C SER A 459 27.47 -59.11 61.83
N ARG A 460 26.34 -59.83 61.92
CA ARG A 460 25.99 -60.62 63.12
C ARG A 460 26.96 -61.77 63.38
N GLN A 461 27.42 -62.48 62.35
CA GLN A 461 28.39 -63.55 62.51
C GLN A 461 29.78 -63.02 62.89
N LEU A 462 30.21 -61.89 62.32
CA LEU A 462 31.42 -61.19 62.73
C LEU A 462 31.35 -60.69 64.18
N ALA A 463 30.19 -60.25 64.66
CA ALA A 463 29.99 -59.88 66.06
C ALA A 463 30.13 -61.09 67.01
N ARG A 464 29.71 -62.30 66.58
CA ARG A 464 29.87 -63.55 67.34
C ARG A 464 31.32 -64.07 67.36
N LEU A 465 32.14 -63.70 66.37
CA LEU A 465 33.57 -64.00 66.36
C LEU A 465 34.40 -63.05 67.23
N ARG A 466 33.82 -61.91 67.65
CA ARG A 466 34.46 -60.93 68.53
C ARG A 466 34.07 -61.06 70.00
N SER A 467 33.23 -62.01 70.39
CA SER A 467 33.03 -62.36 71.80
C SER A 467 34.15 -63.30 72.26
N PRO A 468 35.07 -62.87 73.15
CA PRO A 468 35.97 -63.77 73.83
C PRO A 468 35.19 -64.50 74.93
N HIS A 469 35.40 -65.80 75.06
CA HIS A 469 35.04 -66.57 76.25
C HIS A 469 36.31 -67.25 76.77
N PRO A 470 36.51 -67.38 78.09
CA PRO A 470 36.21 -66.50 79.22
C PRO A 470 37.45 -65.72 79.72
#